data_AF-A0A2M8DWP3-F1
#
_entry.id   AF-A0A2M8DWP3-F1
#
_cell.length_a   1.000
_cell.length_b   1.000
_cell.length_c   1.000
_cell.angle_alpha   90.00
_cell.angle_beta   90.00
_cell.angle_gamma   90.00
#
_symmetry.space_group_name_H-M   'P 1'
#
loop_
_entity.id
_entity.type
_entity.pdbx_description
1 polymer ?
#
loop_
_entity_poly.entity_id
_entity_poly.type
_entity_poly.pdbx_seq_one_letter_code
_entity_poly.pdbx_strand_id
1 'polypeptide(L)'
;LTSTYSSVEEIELSRTRNIQQVDARINSLKARLKMAQSSLLTLQKDANARTKSGQKIPSSLHDDITEAQSLMTRLQLDLDKQNADRLEVEKRFDADKARYKELTGK
;
A
#
# COMPACT_ATOMS: atom_id res chain seq x y z
N LEU A 1 -17.46 -19.86 -13.89
CA LEU A 1 -16.18 -20.53 -13.55
C LEU A 1 -15.67 -21.37 -14.72
N THR A 2 -16.35 -22.44 -15.13
CA THR A 2 -15.94 -23.28 -16.28
C THR A 2 -16.04 -22.59 -17.65
N SER A 3 -16.83 -21.51 -17.76
CA SER A 3 -16.86 -20.61 -18.93
C SER A 3 -15.75 -19.55 -18.92
N THR A 4 -15.02 -19.41 -17.80
CA THR A 4 -14.01 -18.37 -17.56
C THR A 4 -12.62 -18.96 -17.50
N TYR A 5 -12.50 -20.18 -16.97
CA TYR A 5 -11.26 -20.90 -16.80
C TYR A 5 -11.40 -22.32 -17.37
N SER A 6 -10.32 -22.80 -17.96
CA SER A 6 -10.20 -24.12 -18.60
C SER A 6 -9.48 -25.12 -17.70
N SER A 7 -8.74 -24.63 -16.69
CA SER A 7 -8.05 -25.46 -15.71
C SER A 7 -7.78 -24.72 -14.40
N VAL A 8 -7.37 -25.48 -13.38
CA VAL A 8 -6.92 -24.93 -12.09
C VAL A 8 -5.66 -24.07 -12.27
N GLU A 9 -4.77 -24.46 -13.18
CA GLU A 9 -3.56 -23.71 -13.51
C GLU A 9 -3.89 -22.35 -14.13
N GLU A 10 -4.95 -22.23 -14.92
CA GLU A 10 -5.40 -20.95 -15.47
C GLU A 10 -5.94 -20.00 -14.37
N ILE A 11 -6.62 -20.56 -13.36
CA ILE A 11 -7.07 -19.82 -12.18
C ILE A 11 -5.86 -19.28 -11.41
N GLU A 12 -4.85 -20.12 -11.17
CA GLU A 12 -3.62 -19.71 -10.48
C GLU A 12 -2.82 -18.67 -11.27
N LEU A 13 -2.69 -18.84 -12.58
CA LEU A 13 -2.03 -17.84 -13.43
C LEU A 13 -2.75 -16.48 -13.37
N SER A 14 -4.08 -16.51 -13.38
CA SER A 14 -4.91 -15.31 -13.22
C SER A 14 -4.73 -14.68 -11.84
N ARG A 15 -4.65 -15.49 -10.78
CA ARG A 15 -4.33 -15.06 -9.41
C ARG A 15 -2.99 -14.35 -9.38
N THR A 16 -1.92 -14.98 -9.88
CA THR A 16 -0.57 -14.39 -9.92
C THR A 16 -0.56 -13.04 -10.61
N ARG A 17 -1.18 -12.92 -11.79
CA ARG A 17 -1.24 -11.65 -12.53
C ARG A 17 -1.97 -10.55 -11.76
N ASN A 18 -3.09 -10.88 -11.11
CA ASN A 18 -3.84 -9.92 -10.30
C ASN A 18 -3.02 -9.46 -9.09
N ILE A 19 -2.39 -10.41 -8.37
CA ILE A 19 -1.55 -10.10 -7.22
C ILE A 19 -0.35 -9.24 -7.62
N GLN A 20 0.31 -9.53 -8.74
CA GLN A 20 1.41 -8.70 -9.25
C GLN A 20 1.00 -7.24 -9.49
N GLN A 21 -0.22 -7.00 -10.00
CA GLN A 21 -0.73 -5.63 -10.19
C GLN A 21 -0.97 -4.92 -8.86
N VAL A 22 -1.52 -5.61 -7.86
CA VAL A 22 -1.72 -5.06 -6.51
C VAL A 22 -0.38 -4.81 -5.83
N ASP A 23 0.57 -5.74 -5.93
CA ASP A 23 1.92 -5.62 -5.38
C ASP A 23 2.68 -4.42 -5.98
N ALA A 24 2.52 -4.15 -7.28
CA ALA A 24 3.11 -2.97 -7.91
C ALA A 24 2.58 -1.67 -7.29
N ARG A 25 1.28 -1.60 -6.97
CA ARG A 25 0.68 -0.44 -6.29
C ARG A 25 1.18 -0.32 -4.85
N ILE A 26 1.22 -1.43 -4.11
CA ILE A 26 1.78 -1.50 -2.76
C ILE A 26 3.23 -0.99 -2.74
N ASN A 27 4.07 -1.44 -3.68
CA ASN A 27 5.46 -1.03 -3.76
C ASN A 27 5.62 0.45 -4.07
N SER A 28 4.77 1.00 -4.95
CA SER A 28 4.73 2.45 -5.21
C SER A 28 4.36 3.24 -3.96
N LEU A 29 3.34 2.81 -3.22
CA LEU A 29 2.91 3.45 -1.98
C LEU A 29 3.99 3.39 -0.89
N LYS A 30 4.65 2.24 -0.73
CA LYS A 30 5.79 2.08 0.20
C LYS A 30 6.94 3.03 -0.13
N ALA A 31 7.29 3.17 -1.41
CA ALA A 31 8.33 4.10 -1.83
C ALA A 31 7.97 5.56 -1.50
N ARG A 32 6.73 5.97 -1.80
CA ARG A 32 6.22 7.31 -1.48
C ARG A 32 6.19 7.56 0.03
N LEU A 33 5.75 6.58 0.82
CA LEU A 33 5.72 6.68 2.28
C LEU A 33 7.13 6.86 2.86
N LYS A 34 8.12 6.10 2.36
CA LYS A 34 9.52 6.25 2.75
C LYS A 34 10.06 7.65 2.44
N MET A 35 9.72 8.20 1.28
CA MET A 35 10.11 9.57 0.91
C MET A 35 9.47 10.59 1.85
N ALA A 36 8.15 10.50 2.09
CA ALA A 36 7.43 11.39 3.00
C ALA A 36 8.00 11.34 4.43
N GLN A 37 8.31 10.14 4.93
CA GLN A 37 8.96 9.94 6.23
C GLN A 37 10.33 10.61 6.29
N SER A 38 11.12 10.52 5.22
CA SER A 38 12.45 11.15 5.15
C SER A 38 12.36 12.67 5.14
N SER A 39 11.37 13.23 4.43
CA SER A 39 11.08 14.67 4.44
C SER A 39 10.64 15.14 5.82
N LEU A 40 9.69 14.44 6.46
CA LEU A 40 9.23 14.77 7.81
C LEU A 40 10.37 14.77 8.83
N LEU A 41 11.24 13.75 8.80
CA LEU A 41 12.41 13.67 9.68
C LEU A 41 13.34 14.88 9.49
N THR A 42 13.50 15.34 8.25
CA THR A 42 14.35 16.50 7.94
C THR A 42 13.75 17.79 8.51
N LEU A 43 12.45 18.01 8.31
CA LEU A 43 11.73 19.17 8.86
C LEU A 43 11.75 19.19 10.40
N GLN A 44 11.53 18.03 11.02
CA GLN A 44 11.60 17.87 12.48
C GLN A 44 13.01 18.15 13.01
N LYS A 45 14.06 17.75 12.27
CA LYS A 45 15.45 18.08 12.65
C LYS A 45 15.70 19.58 12.62
N ASP A 46 15.22 20.31 11.61
CA ASP A 46 15.35 21.78 11.55
C ASP A 46 14.60 22.44 12.72
N ALA A 47 13.35 22.04 12.97
CA ALA A 47 12.55 22.56 14.08
C ALA A 47 13.23 22.31 15.44
N ASN A 48 13.81 21.13 15.64
CA ASN A 48 14.56 20.79 16.86
C ASN A 48 15.85 21.60 16.98
N ALA A 49 16.58 21.83 15.88
CA ALA A 49 17.79 22.64 15.88
C ALA A 49 17.51 24.09 16.28
N ARG A 50 16.42 24.67 15.76
CA ARG A 50 15.96 26.03 16.11
C ARG A 50 15.55 26.13 17.58
N THR A 51 14.79 25.16 18.07
CA THR A 51 14.41 25.09 19.49
C THR A 51 15.65 25.06 20.38
N LYS A 52 16.67 24.26 20.02
CA LYS A 52 17.93 24.16 20.78
C LYS A 52 18.75 25.45 20.74
N SER A 53 18.70 26.21 19.65
CA SER A 53 19.40 27.49 19.53
C SER A 53 18.61 28.67 20.10
N GLY A 54 17.43 28.42 20.72
CA GLY A 54 16.55 29.47 21.24
C GLY A 54 15.86 30.30 20.15
N GLN A 55 15.91 29.85 18.90
CA GLN A 55 15.27 30.50 17.77
C GLN A 55 13.78 30.13 17.71
N LYS A 56 12.95 31.11 17.35
CA LYS A 56 11.54 30.86 17.05
C LYS A 56 11.41 29.98 15.81
N ILE A 57 10.56 28.97 15.88
CA ILE A 57 10.17 28.16 14.72
C ILE A 57 9.27 29.02 13.81
N PRO A 58 9.61 29.20 12.52
CA PRO A 58 8.73 29.88 11.57
C PRO A 58 7.41 29.13 11.39
N SER A 59 6.30 29.86 11.17
CA SER A 59 5.00 29.23 10.91
C SER A 59 5.04 28.32 9.68
N SER A 60 5.77 28.71 8.63
CA SER A 60 5.94 27.88 7.43
C SER A 60 6.52 26.50 7.75
N LEU A 61 7.50 26.41 8.65
CA LEU A 61 8.08 25.13 9.05
C LEU A 61 7.08 24.27 9.85
N HIS A 62 6.22 24.89 10.65
CA HIS A 62 5.15 24.17 11.33
C HIS A 62 4.12 23.63 10.33
N ASP A 63 3.76 24.45 9.33
CA ASP A 63 2.82 24.08 8.27
C ASP A 63 3.39 22.92 7.42
N ASP A 64 4.67 23.01 7.02
CA ASP A 64 5.37 21.96 6.28
C ASP A 64 5.38 20.62 7.06
N ILE A 65 5.63 20.66 8.37
CA ILE A 65 5.59 19.47 9.23
C ILE A 65 4.17 18.87 9.26
N THR A 66 3.16 19.72 9.40
CA THR A 66 1.75 19.31 9.47
C THR A 66 1.31 18.67 8.14
N GLU A 67 1.68 19.28 7.01
CA GLU A 67 1.39 18.73 5.69
C GLU A 67 2.10 17.39 5.46
N ALA A 68 3.38 17.28 5.83
CA ALA A 68 4.14 16.04 5.71
C ALA A 68 3.54 14.90 6.57
N GLN A 69 3.06 15.21 7.77
CA GLN A 69 2.34 14.25 8.63
C GLN A 69 1.03 13.79 8.00
N SER A 70 0.22 14.73 7.50
CA SER A 70 -1.05 14.42 6.81
C SER A 70 -0.83 13.54 5.58
N LEU A 71 0.20 13.85 4.77
CA LEU A 71 0.60 13.04 3.63
C LEU A 71 0.97 11.61 4.05
N MET A 72 1.77 11.44 5.10
CA MET A 72 2.12 10.12 5.62
C MET A 72 0.89 9.34 6.07
N THR A 73 -0.02 9.96 6.82
CA THR A 73 -1.26 9.31 7.27
C THR A 73 -2.10 8.84 6.08
N ARG A 74 -2.26 9.68 5.05
CA ARG A 74 -3.00 9.30 3.83
C ARG A 74 -2.32 8.14 3.10
N LEU A 75 -1.00 8.20 2.91
CA LEU A 75 -0.24 7.14 2.23
C LEU A 75 -0.31 5.81 2.99
N GLN A 76 -0.29 5.87 4.33
CA GLN A 76 -0.45 4.67 5.16
C GLN A 76 -1.85 4.07 5.00
N LEU A 77 -2.91 4.90 5.04
CA LEU A 77 -4.27 4.44 4.82
C LEU A 77 -4.44 3.79 3.43
N ASP A 78 -3.89 4.40 2.39
CA ASP A 78 -3.91 3.85 1.03
C ASP A 78 -3.16 2.52 0.95
N LEU A 79 -2.02 2.41 1.65
CA LEU A 79 -1.23 1.17 1.72
C LEU A 79 -2.02 0.06 2.43
N ASP A 80 -2.67 0.38 3.55
CA ASP A 80 -3.48 -0.57 4.31
C ASP A 80 -4.66 -1.06 3.48
N LYS A 81 -5.31 -0.16 2.73
CA LYS A 81 -6.36 -0.52 1.77
C LYS A 81 -5.83 -1.47 0.69
N GLN A 82 -4.68 -1.18 0.07
CA GLN A 82 -4.12 -2.07 -0.94
C GLN A 82 -3.70 -3.43 -0.37
N ASN A 83 -3.21 -3.50 0.86
CA ASN A 83 -2.94 -4.77 1.54
C ASN A 83 -4.23 -5.57 1.79
N ALA A 84 -5.32 -4.90 2.20
CA ALA A 84 -6.63 -5.54 2.34
C ALA A 84 -7.17 -6.05 0.99
N ASP A 85 -7.08 -5.24 -0.06
CA ASP A 85 -7.46 -5.62 -1.43
C ASP A 85 -6.68 -6.86 -1.89
N ARG A 86 -5.38 -6.93 -1.58
CA ARG A 86 -4.53 -8.09 -1.89
C ARG A 86 -5.05 -9.37 -1.24
N LEU A 87 -5.37 -9.32 0.06
CA LEU A 87 -5.91 -10.46 0.79
C LEU A 87 -7.28 -10.90 0.24
N GLU A 88 -8.12 -9.94 -0.14
CA GLU A 88 -9.43 -10.25 -0.72
C GLU A 88 -9.31 -10.92 -2.10
N VAL A 89 -8.37 -10.45 -2.94
CA VAL A 89 -8.04 -11.10 -4.21
C VAL A 89 -7.55 -12.53 -3.96
N GLU A 90 -6.65 -12.75 -3.00
CA GLU A 90 -6.17 -14.10 -2.66
C GLU A 90 -7.35 -15.02 -2.26
N LYS A 91 -8.21 -14.56 -1.35
CA LYS A 91 -9.39 -15.32 -0.89
C LYS A 91 -10.36 -15.66 -2.02
N ARG A 92 -10.64 -14.69 -2.90
CA ARG A 92 -11.54 -14.91 -4.05
C ARG A 92 -11.00 -16.01 -4.95
N PHE A 93 -9.72 -15.96 -5.30
CA PHE A 93 -9.12 -16.98 -6.16
C PHE A 93 -9.03 -18.35 -5.49
N ASP A 94 -8.80 -18.41 -4.17
CA ASP A 94 -8.81 -19.67 -3.43
C ASP A 94 -10.22 -20.30 -3.44
N ALA A 95 -11.27 -19.47 -3.29
CA ALA A 95 -12.66 -19.90 -3.40
C ALA A 95 -13.04 -20.34 -4.83
N ASP A 96 -12.63 -19.57 -5.85
CA ASP A 96 -12.87 -19.90 -7.26
C ASP A 96 -12.22 -21.23 -7.63
N LYS A 97 -10.98 -21.47 -7.16
CA LYS A 97 -10.27 -22.73 -7.34
C LYS A 97 -11.03 -23.88 -6.68
N ALA A 98 -11.41 -23.75 -5.41
CA ALA A 98 -12.14 -24.80 -4.70
C ALA A 98 -13.46 -25.15 -5.42
N ARG A 99 -14.21 -24.12 -5.85
CA ARG A 99 -15.47 -24.32 -6.57
C ARG A 99 -15.26 -24.89 -7.96
N TYR A 100 -14.20 -24.52 -8.66
CA TYR A 100 -13.86 -25.11 -9.97
C TYR A 100 -13.61 -26.61 -9.87
N LYS A 101 -12.87 -27.02 -8.83
CA LYS A 101 -12.61 -28.44 -8.54
C LYS A 101 -13.91 -29.21 -8.28
N GLU A 102 -14.78 -28.66 -7.45
CA GLU A 102 -16.11 -29.24 -7.18
C GLU A 102 -16.94 -29.40 -8.47
N LEU A 103 -16.94 -28.39 -9.35
CA LEU A 103 -17.72 -28.40 -10.59
C LEU A 103 -17.17 -29.34 -11.67
N THR A 104 -15.86 -29.61 -11.66
CA THR A 104 -15.19 -30.37 -12.74
C THR A 104 -14.71 -31.75 -12.31
N GLY A 105 -14.72 -32.06 -11.00
CA GLY A 105 -14.15 -33.28 -10.44
C GLY A 105 -12.62 -33.37 -10.58
N LYS A 106 -11.95 -32.24 -10.89
CA LYS A 106 -10.49 -32.12 -11.05
C LYS A 106 -9.86 -31.47 -9.81
#